data_AF-A0A3Q0QSL8-F1
#
_entry.id   AF-A0A3Q0QSL8-F1
#
_cell.length_a   1.000
_cell.length_b   1.000
_cell.length_c   1.000
_cell.angle_alpha   90.00
_cell.angle_beta   90.00
_cell.angle_gamma   90.00
#
_symmetry.space_group_name_H-M   'P 1'
#
loop_
_entity.id
_entity.type
_entity.pdbx_description
1 polymer ?
#
loop_
_entity_poly.entity_id
_entity_poly.type
_entity_poly.pdbx_seq_one_letter_code
_entity_poly.pdbx_strand_id
1 'polypeptide(L)'
;MVKLDSVFYPHLFLWVSRQHHEVEDKLAELKSNRSKEQGRQRPLEEHILDCSKQLEEDQYSKAEELHKNKMIEMRSTELLSKDLKHYEEALDRAIVKFHSMKMDEINQNIRDLWRDTYRGQDIEYIEIRSEVDEKSDGRRSYNYRVVMMKGDTAVDMRGRCSAGQKVLASLIIRLALAEAFCLDCGILALDEPTTNLDQENIESLANALIEIIRTRSQQRHFQLLIITHDENFVELLVRSRCIQDFYRISKNQDQNSEITKCSISSHSV
;
A
#
# COMPACT_ATOMS: atom_id res chain seq x y z
N MET A 1 119.43 28.72 49.66
CA MET A 1 120.54 28.72 48.69
C MET A 1 120.61 27.31 48.12
N VAL A 2 120.29 27.16 46.82
CA VAL A 2 120.75 26.07 45.91
C VAL A 2 120.10 24.69 46.15
N LYS A 3 119.49 23.98 45.18
CA LYS A 3 119.30 24.13 43.72
C LYS A 3 118.08 23.29 43.33
N LEU A 4 117.34 23.71 42.30
CA LEU A 4 116.43 22.84 41.56
C LEU A 4 117.21 21.64 41.01
N ASP A 5 116.70 20.43 41.18
CA ASP A 5 116.88 19.35 40.21
C ASP A 5 115.50 18.84 39.83
N SER A 6 114.99 19.37 38.71
CA SER A 6 113.87 18.79 38.00
C SER A 6 114.30 17.42 37.47
N VAL A 7 113.97 16.34 38.17
CA VAL A 7 114.00 15.00 37.56
C VAL A 7 112.79 14.92 36.64
N PHE A 8 112.99 15.45 35.44
CA PHE A 8 112.13 15.23 34.29
C PHE A 8 112.18 13.72 34.02
N TYR A 9 111.05 13.01 34.18
CA TYR A 9 110.91 11.61 33.76
C TYR A 9 110.25 11.60 32.37
N PRO A 10 110.99 11.85 31.28
CA PRO A 10 110.43 11.98 29.93
C PRO A 10 109.69 10.71 29.52
N HIS A 11 110.14 9.53 29.96
CA HIS A 11 109.46 8.26 29.67
C HIS A 11 108.09 8.12 30.36
N LEU A 12 107.97 8.58 31.62
CA LEU A 12 106.71 8.56 32.35
C LEU A 12 105.75 9.64 31.83
N PHE A 13 106.27 10.82 31.49
CA PHE A 13 105.52 11.89 30.84
C PHE A 13 105.01 11.46 29.45
N LEU A 14 105.86 10.85 28.61
CA LEU A 14 105.48 10.32 27.30
C LEU A 14 104.45 9.18 27.39
N TRP A 15 104.58 8.30 28.40
CA TRP A 15 103.60 7.23 28.62
C TRP A 15 102.25 7.78 29.09
N VAL A 16 102.25 8.72 30.05
CA VAL A 16 101.04 9.41 30.51
C VAL A 16 100.41 10.23 29.39
N SER A 17 101.19 10.95 28.59
CA SER A 17 100.70 11.69 27.41
C SER A 17 100.10 10.76 26.36
N ARG A 18 100.70 9.59 26.11
CA ARG A 18 100.15 8.60 25.17
C ARG A 18 98.84 7.99 25.68
N GLN A 19 98.75 7.67 26.96
CA GLN A 19 97.52 7.19 27.59
C GLN A 19 96.44 8.28 27.62
N HIS A 20 96.81 9.53 27.85
CA HIS A 20 95.92 10.69 27.75
C HIS A 20 95.37 10.82 26.33
N HIS A 21 96.22 10.75 25.30
CA HIS A 21 95.80 10.84 23.91
C HIS A 21 94.91 9.67 23.48
N GLU A 22 95.21 8.44 23.92
CA GLU A 22 94.38 7.27 23.63
C GLU A 22 92.99 7.38 24.29
N VAL A 23 92.92 7.97 25.49
CA VAL A 23 91.66 8.27 26.16
C VAL A 23 90.92 9.43 25.45
N GLU A 24 91.63 10.45 24.98
CA GLU A 24 91.06 11.56 24.20
C GLU A 24 90.47 11.09 22.86
N ASP A 25 91.16 10.20 22.15
CA ASP A 25 90.70 9.63 20.88
C ASP A 25 89.46 8.76 21.11
N LYS A 26 89.48 7.88 22.12
CA LYS A 26 88.29 7.10 22.51
C LYS A 26 87.13 8.00 22.94
N LEU A 27 87.41 9.10 23.64
CA LEU A 27 86.40 10.09 24.02
C LEU A 27 85.82 10.80 22.78
N ALA A 28 86.65 11.14 21.79
CA ALA A 28 86.22 11.76 20.54
C ALA A 28 85.37 10.82 19.69
N GLU A 29 85.77 9.54 19.59
CA GLU A 29 85.01 8.50 18.89
C GLU A 29 83.64 8.26 19.55
N LEU A 30 83.61 8.11 20.88
CA LEU A 30 82.36 7.97 21.65
C LEU A 30 81.46 9.20 21.51
N LYS A 31 82.02 10.41 21.49
CA LYS A 31 81.26 11.65 21.24
C LYS A 31 80.67 11.69 19.82
N SER A 32 81.43 11.26 18.82
CA SER A 32 80.99 11.18 17.43
C SER A 32 79.87 10.15 17.26
N ASN A 33 80.03 8.95 17.83
CA ASN A 33 79.00 7.91 17.81
C ASN A 33 77.74 8.35 18.54
N ARG A 34 77.88 9.00 19.71
CA ARG A 34 76.74 9.60 20.41
C ARG A 34 76.01 10.64 19.55
N SER A 35 76.74 11.50 18.83
CA SER A 35 76.13 12.50 17.95
C SER A 35 75.39 11.86 16.76
N LYS A 36 75.92 10.77 16.19
CA LYS A 36 75.27 10.03 15.11
C LYS A 36 73.98 9.37 15.59
N GLU A 37 74.02 8.66 16.72
CA GLU A 37 72.83 8.03 17.29
C GLU A 37 71.79 9.06 17.74
N GLN A 38 72.21 10.20 18.32
CA GLN A 38 71.32 11.34 18.61
C GLN A 38 70.71 11.97 17.34
N GLY A 39 71.40 11.90 16.20
CA GLY A 39 70.88 12.32 14.91
C GLY A 39 69.79 11.37 14.38
N ARG A 40 69.90 10.07 14.67
CA ARG A 40 68.92 9.04 14.28
C ARG A 40 67.72 8.99 15.23
N GLN A 41 67.94 9.29 16.51
CA GLN A 41 66.92 9.28 17.55
C GLN A 41 65.92 10.43 17.39
N ARG A 42 66.38 11.65 17.05
CA ARG A 42 65.51 12.84 16.94
C ARG A 42 64.33 12.68 15.95
N PRO A 43 64.53 12.22 14.70
CA PRO A 43 63.42 12.00 13.77
C PRO A 43 62.42 10.95 14.24
N LEU A 44 62.89 9.92 14.95
CA LEU A 44 62.03 8.90 15.53
C LEU A 44 61.19 9.47 16.68
N GLU A 45 61.78 10.31 17.53
CA GLU A 45 61.07 11.02 18.59
C GLU A 45 60.01 11.98 18.04
N GLU A 46 60.33 12.73 16.97
CA GLU A 46 59.37 13.58 16.27
C GLU A 46 58.22 12.76 15.66
N HIS A 47 58.52 11.62 15.02
CA HIS A 47 57.49 10.72 14.49
C HIS A 47 56.60 10.14 15.59
N ILE A 48 57.16 9.74 16.73
CA ILE A 48 56.40 9.24 17.88
C ILE A 48 55.47 10.35 18.40
N LEU A 49 55.95 11.58 18.48
CA LEU A 49 55.15 12.73 18.92
C LEU A 49 53.99 13.01 17.96
N ASP A 50 54.25 13.00 16.66
CA ASP A 50 53.22 13.25 15.64
C ASP A 50 52.18 12.13 15.61
N CYS A 51 52.60 10.86 15.70
CA CYS A 51 51.67 9.74 15.83
C CYS A 51 50.85 9.82 17.13
N SER A 52 51.45 10.26 18.24
CA SER A 52 50.72 10.42 19.51
C SER A 52 49.66 11.52 19.41
N LYS A 53 49.97 12.65 18.78
CA LYS A 53 49.00 13.72 18.51
C LYS A 53 47.88 13.26 17.59
N GLN A 54 48.19 12.48 16.56
CA GLN A 54 47.17 11.90 15.68
C GLN A 54 46.25 10.96 16.48
N LEU A 55 46.79 10.12 17.36
CA LEU A 55 45.97 9.23 18.20
C LEU A 55 45.04 9.99 19.16
N GLU A 56 45.38 11.21 19.55
CA GLU A 56 44.54 12.08 20.37
C GLU A 56 43.40 12.74 19.58
N GLU A 57 43.50 12.83 18.26
CA GLU A 57 42.42 13.37 17.43
C GLU A 57 41.12 12.58 17.66
N ASP A 58 40.00 13.29 17.72
CA ASP A 58 38.68 12.74 18.04
C ASP A 58 38.29 11.51 17.18
N GLN A 59 38.74 11.46 15.92
CA GLN A 59 38.46 10.34 15.02
C GLN A 59 39.13 9.03 15.44
N TYR A 60 40.29 9.10 16.12
CA TYR A 60 41.04 7.92 16.58
C TYR A 60 40.78 7.66 18.06
N SER A 61 40.77 8.70 18.90
CA SER A 61 40.53 8.55 20.34
C SER A 61 39.11 8.07 20.66
N LYS A 62 38.11 8.45 19.85
CA LYS A 62 36.70 8.00 19.98
C LYS A 62 36.31 6.94 18.94
N ALA A 63 37.27 6.36 18.23
CA ALA A 63 37.01 5.42 17.13
C ALA A 63 36.10 4.26 17.55
N GLU A 64 36.33 3.69 18.74
CA GLU A 64 35.54 2.57 19.26
C GLU A 64 34.09 2.99 19.56
N GLU A 65 33.88 4.16 20.18
CA GLU A 65 32.56 4.68 20.48
C GLU A 65 31.79 5.03 19.19
N LEU A 66 32.45 5.70 18.24
CA LEU A 66 31.88 6.01 16.92
C LEU A 66 31.52 4.74 16.15
N HIS A 67 32.39 3.73 16.18
CA HIS A 67 32.14 2.44 15.55
C HIS A 67 30.93 1.75 16.18
N LYS A 68 30.86 1.71 17.51
CA LYS A 68 29.73 1.12 18.25
C LYS A 68 28.41 1.82 17.92
N ASN A 69 28.39 3.15 17.95
CA ASN A 69 27.20 3.94 17.62
C ASN A 69 26.75 3.70 16.17
N LYS A 70 27.70 3.69 15.22
CA LYS A 70 27.38 3.41 13.82
C LYS A 70 26.91 1.96 13.60
N MET A 71 27.46 1.01 14.34
CA MET A 71 27.02 -0.38 14.31
C MET A 71 25.58 -0.53 14.83
N ILE A 72 25.23 0.16 15.91
CA ILE A 72 23.85 0.18 16.44
C ILE A 72 22.89 0.76 15.40
N GLU A 73 23.24 1.89 14.79
CA GLU A 73 22.42 2.52 13.76
C GLU A 73 22.25 1.60 12.53
N MET A 74 23.34 1.02 12.04
CA MET A 74 23.33 0.10 10.90
C MET A 74 22.47 -1.14 11.22
N ARG A 75 22.64 -1.74 12.40
CA ARG A 75 21.86 -2.91 12.78
C ARG A 75 20.38 -2.58 12.97
N SER A 76 20.07 -1.42 13.56
CA SER A 76 18.69 -0.97 13.76
C SER A 76 17.99 -0.70 12.43
N THR A 77 18.69 -0.04 11.49
CA THR A 77 18.17 0.23 10.14
C THR A 77 17.99 -1.04 9.31
N GLU A 78 18.89 -2.01 9.43
CA GLU A 78 18.76 -3.34 8.82
C GLU A 78 17.50 -4.07 9.32
N LEU A 79 17.26 -4.08 10.64
CA LEU A 79 16.08 -4.69 11.24
C LEU A 79 14.79 -3.98 10.77
N LEU A 80 14.77 -2.64 10.78
CA LEU A 80 13.64 -1.85 10.29
C LEU A 80 13.33 -2.14 8.82
N SER A 81 14.36 -2.24 7.97
CA SER A 81 14.17 -2.58 6.56
C SER A 81 13.53 -3.96 6.39
N LYS A 82 13.96 -4.94 7.20
CA LYS A 82 13.38 -6.28 7.19
C LYS A 82 11.92 -6.29 7.65
N ASP A 83 11.59 -5.56 8.71
CA ASP A 83 10.23 -5.47 9.24
C ASP A 83 9.30 -4.75 8.25
N LEU A 84 9.75 -3.65 7.64
CA LEU A 84 9.00 -2.95 6.60
C LEU A 84 8.65 -3.87 5.43
N LYS A 85 9.61 -4.68 4.97
CA LYS A 85 9.36 -5.69 3.93
C LYS A 85 8.32 -6.71 4.38
N HIS A 86 8.39 -7.17 5.62
CA HIS A 86 7.39 -8.11 6.15
C HIS A 86 5.98 -7.51 6.20
N TYR A 87 5.86 -6.24 6.61
CA TYR A 87 4.57 -5.52 6.62
C TYR A 87 4.03 -5.28 5.22
N GLU A 88 4.89 -4.92 4.26
CA GLU A 88 4.52 -4.77 2.85
C GLU A 88 3.91 -6.07 2.31
N GLU A 89 4.60 -7.19 2.47
CA GLU A 89 4.13 -8.50 2.02
C GLU A 89 2.83 -8.94 2.75
N ALA A 90 2.71 -8.65 4.04
CA ALA A 90 1.52 -8.97 4.82
C ALA A 90 0.30 -8.16 4.39
N LEU A 91 0.48 -6.85 4.16
CA LEU A 91 -0.56 -5.96 3.65
C LEU A 91 -1.00 -6.39 2.26
N ASP A 92 -0.04 -6.71 1.40
CA ASP A 92 -0.28 -7.15 0.04
C ASP A 92 -1.13 -8.44 -0.01
N ARG A 93 -0.79 -9.43 0.81
CA ARG A 93 -1.59 -10.65 0.99
C ARG A 93 -2.99 -10.36 1.53
N ALA A 94 -3.11 -9.45 2.50
CA ALA A 94 -4.39 -9.08 3.09
C ALA A 94 -5.32 -8.43 2.06
N ILE A 95 -4.79 -7.55 1.20
CA ILE A 95 -5.55 -6.89 0.13
C ILE A 95 -6.06 -7.91 -0.89
N VAL A 96 -5.22 -8.83 -1.37
CA VAL A 96 -5.64 -9.89 -2.31
C VAL A 96 -6.72 -10.78 -1.69
N LYS A 97 -6.50 -11.19 -0.45
CA LYS A 97 -7.46 -12.03 0.28
C LYS A 97 -8.80 -11.31 0.44
N PHE A 98 -8.79 -10.05 0.86
CA PHE A 98 -10.00 -9.24 1.00
C PHE A 98 -10.73 -9.10 -0.34
N HIS A 99 -10.00 -8.82 -1.43
CA HIS A 99 -10.58 -8.71 -2.76
C HIS A 99 -11.26 -10.01 -3.22
N SER A 100 -10.57 -11.15 -3.09
CA SER A 100 -11.13 -12.47 -3.43
C SER A 100 -12.38 -12.78 -2.61
N MET A 101 -12.31 -12.61 -1.29
CA MET A 101 -13.45 -12.84 -0.40
C MET A 101 -14.64 -11.97 -0.77
N LYS A 102 -14.42 -10.68 -1.08
CA LYS A 102 -15.49 -9.76 -1.47
C LYS A 102 -16.08 -10.11 -2.83
N MET A 103 -15.27 -10.54 -3.79
CA MET A 103 -15.80 -10.97 -5.09
C MET A 103 -16.62 -12.25 -5.01
N ASP A 104 -16.23 -13.18 -4.14
CA ASP A 104 -17.02 -14.39 -3.90
C ASP A 104 -18.38 -14.04 -3.27
N GLU A 105 -18.40 -13.15 -2.27
CA GLU A 105 -19.62 -12.63 -1.63
C GLU A 105 -20.53 -11.90 -2.63
N ILE A 106 -19.98 -10.99 -3.44
CA ILE A 106 -20.73 -10.27 -4.47
C ILE A 106 -21.32 -11.24 -5.49
N ASN A 107 -20.53 -12.19 -5.99
CA ASN A 107 -21.00 -13.16 -6.98
C ASN A 107 -22.05 -14.11 -6.42
N GLN A 108 -21.96 -14.47 -5.14
CA GLN A 108 -23.00 -15.26 -4.49
C GLN A 108 -24.32 -14.48 -4.46
N ASN A 109 -24.30 -13.23 -4.01
CA ASN A 109 -25.49 -12.38 -3.97
C ASN A 109 -26.08 -12.13 -5.37
N ILE A 110 -25.23 -11.92 -6.38
CA ILE A 110 -25.66 -11.76 -7.78
C ILE A 110 -26.37 -13.02 -8.27
N ARG A 111 -25.83 -14.22 -8.01
CA ARG A 111 -26.43 -15.48 -8.43
C ARG A 111 -27.80 -15.70 -7.81
N ASP A 112 -27.91 -15.43 -6.51
CA ASP A 112 -29.16 -15.60 -5.78
C ASP A 112 -30.22 -14.63 -6.29
N LEU A 113 -29.89 -13.33 -6.38
CA LEU A 113 -30.79 -12.32 -6.93
C LEU A 113 -31.18 -12.60 -8.38
N TRP A 114 -30.25 -13.07 -9.22
CA TRP A 114 -30.55 -13.41 -10.62
C TRP A 114 -31.54 -14.57 -10.73
N ARG A 115 -31.35 -15.63 -9.94
CA ARG A 115 -32.25 -16.80 -9.94
C ARG A 115 -33.65 -16.47 -9.46
N ASP A 116 -33.77 -15.54 -8.52
CA ASP A 116 -35.07 -15.11 -7.98
C ASP A 116 -35.83 -14.20 -8.95
N THR A 117 -35.10 -13.42 -9.76
CA THR A 117 -35.69 -12.33 -10.57
C THR A 117 -35.78 -12.63 -12.07
N TYR A 118 -34.80 -13.32 -12.65
CA TYR A 118 -34.77 -13.59 -14.09
C TYR A 118 -35.65 -14.80 -14.44
N ARG A 119 -36.63 -14.60 -15.31
CA ARG A 119 -37.57 -15.65 -15.74
C ARG A 119 -37.17 -16.35 -17.05
N GLY A 120 -36.14 -15.85 -17.74
CA GLY A 120 -35.65 -16.45 -18.98
C GLY A 120 -34.93 -17.77 -18.74
N GLN A 121 -35.03 -18.70 -19.69
CA GLN A 121 -34.36 -20.01 -19.63
C GLN A 121 -32.98 -20.00 -20.29
N ASP A 122 -32.57 -18.88 -20.88
CA ASP A 122 -31.37 -18.79 -21.72
C ASP A 122 -30.10 -18.41 -20.94
N ILE A 123 -30.22 -17.95 -19.69
CA ILE A 123 -29.10 -17.57 -18.81
C ILE A 123 -29.38 -18.12 -17.41
N GLU A 124 -28.48 -18.97 -16.92
CA GLU A 124 -28.62 -19.57 -15.58
C GLU A 124 -28.30 -18.58 -14.47
N TYR A 125 -27.18 -17.86 -14.62
CA TYR A 125 -26.77 -16.78 -13.73
C TYR A 125 -25.72 -15.91 -14.42
N ILE A 126 -25.46 -14.75 -13.82
CA ILE A 126 -24.37 -13.87 -14.21
C ILE A 126 -23.34 -13.79 -13.07
N GLU A 127 -22.10 -13.46 -13.40
CA GLU A 127 -21.04 -13.23 -12.41
C GLU A 127 -20.05 -12.18 -12.91
N ILE A 128 -19.41 -11.49 -11.97
CA ILE A 128 -18.31 -10.57 -12.22
C ILE A 128 -17.02 -11.36 -12.09
N ARG A 129 -16.22 -11.37 -13.16
CA ARG A 129 -14.87 -11.93 -13.16
C ARG A 129 -13.85 -10.82 -13.04
N SER A 130 -12.88 -11.02 -12.16
CA SER A 130 -11.72 -10.16 -11.95
C SER A 130 -10.46 -10.87 -12.43
N GLU A 131 -9.73 -10.26 -13.36
CA GLU A 131 -8.45 -10.75 -13.86
C GLU A 131 -7.34 -9.77 -13.49
N VAL A 132 -6.20 -10.28 -13.02
CA VAL A 132 -5.04 -9.45 -12.68
C VAL A 132 -4.23 -9.19 -13.95
N ASP A 133 -3.95 -7.92 -14.23
CA ASP A 133 -3.03 -7.55 -15.31
C ASP A 133 -1.59 -7.65 -14.77
N GLU A 134 -0.84 -8.66 -15.21
CA GLU A 134 0.53 -8.90 -14.79
C GLU A 134 1.53 -7.86 -15.34
N LYS A 135 1.10 -6.97 -16.24
CA LYS A 135 1.99 -6.02 -16.93
C LYS A 135 2.22 -4.71 -16.18
N SER A 136 1.54 -4.48 -15.06
CA SER A 136 1.61 -3.22 -14.33
C SER A 136 2.77 -3.20 -13.33
N ASP A 137 3.76 -2.34 -13.58
CA ASP A 137 4.92 -2.14 -12.72
C ASP A 137 4.50 -1.57 -11.36
N GLY A 138 4.70 -2.36 -10.30
CA GLY A 138 4.46 -1.97 -8.89
C GLY A 138 3.01 -1.88 -8.39
N ARG A 139 2.00 -1.67 -9.25
CA ARG A 139 0.59 -1.52 -8.84
C ARG A 139 -0.32 -2.52 -9.54
N ARG A 140 -0.91 -3.47 -8.80
CA ARG A 140 -1.89 -4.42 -9.35
C ARG A 140 -3.05 -3.70 -10.02
N SER A 141 -3.22 -3.94 -11.32
CA SER A 141 -4.38 -3.55 -12.08
C SER A 141 -5.34 -4.73 -12.21
N TYR A 142 -6.63 -4.50 -11.96
CA TYR A 142 -7.67 -5.51 -12.12
C TYR A 142 -8.58 -5.15 -13.29
N ASN A 143 -8.75 -6.10 -14.20
CA ASN A 143 -9.72 -6.01 -15.29
C ASN A 143 -10.99 -6.76 -14.88
N TYR A 144 -12.12 -6.06 -14.92
CA TYR A 144 -13.41 -6.63 -14.57
C TYR A 144 -14.27 -6.83 -15.82
N ARG A 145 -14.96 -7.97 -15.87
CA ARG A 145 -15.96 -8.27 -16.89
C ARG A 145 -17.14 -8.99 -16.30
N VAL A 146 -18.33 -8.71 -16.84
CA VAL A 146 -19.56 -9.40 -16.46
C VAL A 146 -19.78 -10.53 -17.47
N VAL A 147 -19.88 -11.75 -16.98
CA VAL A 147 -20.15 -12.92 -17.80
C VAL A 147 -21.50 -13.51 -17.43
N MET A 148 -22.17 -14.09 -18.43
CA MET A 148 -23.37 -14.90 -18.27
C MET A 148 -23.03 -16.37 -18.47
N MET A 149 -23.63 -17.23 -17.68
CA MET A 149 -23.49 -18.68 -17.78
C MET A 149 -24.65 -19.26 -18.58
N LYS A 150 -24.34 -20.03 -19.62
CA LYS A 150 -25.29 -20.77 -20.45
C LYS A 150 -24.86 -22.23 -20.50
N GLY A 151 -25.48 -23.09 -19.68
CA GLY A 151 -24.95 -24.42 -19.41
C GLY A 151 -23.50 -24.33 -18.90
N ASP A 152 -22.61 -25.13 -19.49
CA ASP A 152 -21.19 -25.14 -19.11
C ASP A 152 -20.35 -24.00 -19.70
N THR A 153 -20.95 -23.07 -20.47
CA THR A 153 -20.21 -22.02 -21.18
C THR A 153 -20.38 -20.66 -20.51
N ALA A 154 -19.25 -20.05 -20.14
CA ALA A 154 -19.18 -18.66 -19.71
C ALA A 154 -18.99 -17.71 -20.90
N VAL A 155 -19.92 -16.79 -21.10
CA VAL A 155 -19.91 -15.84 -22.21
C VAL A 155 -19.90 -14.41 -21.68
N ASP A 156 -19.00 -13.57 -22.21
CA ASP A 156 -19.00 -12.14 -21.88
C ASP A 156 -20.32 -11.49 -22.31
N MET A 157 -20.97 -10.77 -21.39
CA MET A 157 -22.23 -10.08 -21.65
C MET A 157 -22.03 -8.87 -22.57
N ARG A 158 -20.83 -8.27 -22.58
CA ARG A 158 -20.58 -7.05 -23.35
C ARG A 158 -20.84 -7.27 -24.84
N GLY A 159 -21.81 -6.53 -25.37
CA GLY A 159 -22.21 -6.63 -26.79
C GLY A 159 -23.01 -7.89 -27.15
N ARG A 160 -23.40 -8.72 -26.17
CA ARG A 160 -24.12 -9.99 -26.40
C ARG A 160 -25.44 -10.14 -25.64
N CYS A 161 -25.80 -9.17 -24.81
CA CYS A 161 -27.07 -9.15 -24.07
C CYS A 161 -28.08 -8.16 -24.66
N SER A 162 -29.36 -8.46 -24.48
CA SER A 162 -30.47 -7.58 -24.84
C SER A 162 -30.52 -6.32 -23.94
N ALA A 163 -31.32 -5.33 -24.30
CA ALA A 163 -31.50 -4.13 -23.48
C ALA A 163 -32.06 -4.48 -22.09
N GLY A 164 -33.10 -5.33 -22.02
CA GLY A 164 -33.66 -5.80 -20.74
C GLY A 164 -32.67 -6.54 -19.86
N GLN A 165 -31.90 -7.46 -20.45
CA GLN A 165 -30.84 -8.19 -19.72
C GLN A 165 -29.79 -7.24 -19.15
N LYS A 166 -29.41 -6.18 -19.87
CA LYS A 166 -28.46 -5.16 -19.37
C LYS A 166 -29.01 -4.41 -18.17
N VAL A 167 -30.26 -3.96 -18.24
CA VAL A 167 -30.90 -3.20 -17.17
C VAL A 167 -31.03 -4.08 -15.92
N LEU A 168 -31.54 -5.29 -16.07
CA LEU A 168 -31.71 -6.24 -14.97
C LEU A 168 -30.36 -6.60 -14.33
N ALA A 169 -29.35 -6.96 -15.14
CA ALA A 169 -28.01 -7.26 -14.64
C ALA A 169 -27.42 -6.07 -13.88
N SER A 170 -27.57 -4.86 -14.42
CA SER A 170 -27.05 -3.64 -13.80
C SER A 170 -27.76 -3.29 -12.49
N LEU A 171 -29.05 -3.60 -12.37
CA LEU A 171 -29.80 -3.46 -11.12
C LEU A 171 -29.32 -4.47 -10.07
N ILE A 172 -29.24 -5.74 -10.44
CA ILE A 172 -28.81 -6.83 -9.55
C ILE A 172 -27.38 -6.59 -9.05
N ILE A 173 -26.45 -6.22 -9.94
CA ILE A 173 -25.07 -5.91 -9.57
C ILE A 173 -25.02 -4.76 -8.54
N ARG A 174 -25.81 -3.69 -8.75
CA ARG A 174 -25.86 -2.58 -7.79
C ARG A 174 -26.38 -3.02 -6.42
N LEU A 175 -27.40 -3.87 -6.39
CA LEU A 175 -27.94 -4.43 -5.15
C LEU A 175 -26.93 -5.32 -4.43
N ALA A 176 -26.25 -6.21 -5.16
CA ALA A 176 -25.24 -7.09 -4.60
C ALA A 176 -24.03 -6.33 -4.06
N LEU A 177 -23.59 -5.28 -4.77
CA LEU A 177 -22.52 -4.39 -4.31
C LEU A 177 -22.91 -3.63 -3.05
N ALA A 178 -24.13 -3.09 -2.99
CA ALA A 178 -24.63 -2.41 -1.81
C ALA A 178 -24.65 -3.35 -0.60
N GLU A 179 -25.10 -4.59 -0.77
CA GLU A 179 -25.13 -5.61 0.29
C GLU A 179 -23.74 -6.05 0.75
N ALA A 180 -22.80 -6.26 -0.18
CA ALA A 180 -21.46 -6.73 0.16
C ALA A 180 -20.56 -5.65 0.78
N PHE A 181 -20.76 -4.37 0.44
CA PHE A 181 -19.88 -3.27 0.89
C PHE A 181 -20.49 -2.37 1.96
N CYS A 182 -21.81 -2.33 2.11
CA CYS A 182 -22.46 -1.48 3.10
C CYS A 182 -23.13 -2.34 4.17
N LEU A 183 -22.72 -2.13 5.42
CA LEU A 183 -23.31 -2.83 6.56
C LEU A 183 -24.80 -2.51 6.74
N ASP A 184 -25.26 -1.33 6.29
CA ASP A 184 -26.64 -0.86 6.40
C ASP A 184 -27.06 0.03 5.20
N CYS A 185 -26.79 -0.37 3.94
CA CYS A 185 -27.31 0.39 2.79
C CYS A 185 -28.81 0.16 2.65
N GLY A 186 -29.57 1.03 3.29
CA GLY A 186 -31.01 0.99 3.32
C GLY A 186 -31.71 1.70 2.16
N ILE A 187 -31.00 2.39 1.26
CA ILE A 187 -31.65 3.21 0.24
C ILE A 187 -31.08 2.90 -1.15
N LEU A 188 -31.96 2.53 -2.08
CA LEU A 188 -31.63 2.42 -3.51
C LEU A 188 -32.51 3.40 -4.30
N ALA A 189 -31.91 4.17 -5.21
CA ALA A 189 -32.62 5.03 -6.13
C ALA A 189 -32.44 4.56 -7.59
N LEU A 190 -33.55 4.49 -8.32
CA LEU A 190 -33.61 4.13 -9.73
C LEU A 190 -34.22 5.30 -10.51
N ASP A 191 -33.43 5.91 -11.36
CA ASP A 191 -33.86 7.01 -12.24
C ASP A 191 -34.10 6.47 -13.64
N GLU A 192 -35.34 6.60 -14.11
CA GLU A 192 -35.85 6.12 -15.41
C GLU A 192 -35.40 4.70 -15.79
N PRO A 193 -35.71 3.69 -14.97
CA PRO A 193 -35.20 2.34 -15.15
C PRO A 193 -35.80 1.62 -16.37
N THR A 194 -36.86 2.14 -16.99
CA THR A 194 -37.50 1.60 -18.19
C THR A 194 -36.90 2.11 -19.50
N THR A 195 -35.87 2.98 -19.44
CA THR A 195 -35.24 3.56 -20.63
C THR A 195 -34.75 2.49 -21.61
N ASN A 196 -35.17 2.59 -22.88
CA ASN A 196 -34.83 1.65 -23.97
C ASN A 196 -35.28 0.19 -23.74
N LEU A 197 -36.31 -0.04 -22.91
CA LEU A 197 -36.93 -1.35 -22.74
C LEU A 197 -38.21 -1.46 -23.57
N ASP A 198 -38.47 -2.66 -24.08
CA ASP A 198 -39.77 -3.03 -24.62
C ASP A 198 -40.73 -3.46 -23.50
N GLN A 199 -42.01 -3.63 -23.83
CA GLN A 199 -43.07 -3.94 -22.87
C GLN A 199 -42.78 -5.21 -22.06
N GLU A 200 -42.25 -6.27 -22.70
CA GLU A 200 -41.93 -7.54 -22.04
C GLU A 200 -40.80 -7.38 -21.01
N ASN A 201 -39.77 -6.60 -21.36
CA ASN A 201 -38.67 -6.30 -20.45
C ASN A 201 -39.08 -5.34 -19.32
N ILE A 202 -40.01 -4.41 -19.58
CA ILE A 202 -40.61 -3.54 -18.54
C ILE A 202 -41.37 -4.39 -17.51
N GLU A 203 -42.20 -5.34 -17.97
CA GLU A 203 -42.92 -6.27 -17.10
C GLU A 203 -41.96 -7.15 -16.29
N SER A 204 -40.92 -7.67 -16.93
CA SER A 204 -39.88 -8.46 -16.26
C SER A 204 -39.16 -7.66 -15.17
N LEU A 205 -38.81 -6.41 -15.46
CA LEU A 205 -38.20 -5.51 -14.50
C LEU A 205 -39.13 -5.16 -13.33
N ALA A 206 -40.41 -4.89 -13.61
CA ALA A 206 -41.41 -4.63 -12.57
C ALA A 206 -41.53 -5.82 -11.63
N ASN A 207 -41.67 -7.04 -12.17
CA ASN A 207 -41.74 -8.27 -11.40
C ASN A 207 -40.47 -8.50 -10.56
N ALA A 208 -39.29 -8.26 -11.13
CA ALA A 208 -38.02 -8.36 -10.41
C ALA A 208 -37.97 -7.39 -9.21
N LEU A 209 -38.37 -6.13 -9.41
CA LEU A 209 -38.40 -5.12 -8.35
C LEU A 209 -39.43 -5.46 -7.27
N ILE A 210 -40.61 -5.98 -7.65
CA ILE A 210 -41.62 -6.44 -6.71
C ILE A 210 -41.06 -7.57 -5.84
N GLU A 211 -40.38 -8.55 -6.43
CA GLU A 211 -39.78 -9.65 -5.68
C GLU A 211 -38.70 -9.14 -4.72
N ILE A 212 -37.84 -8.21 -5.17
CA ILE A 212 -36.84 -7.56 -4.32
C ILE A 212 -37.52 -6.83 -3.15
N ILE A 213 -38.55 -6.01 -3.40
CA ILE A 213 -39.30 -5.31 -2.35
C ILE A 213 -39.91 -6.32 -1.37
N ARG A 214 -40.51 -7.40 -1.86
CA ARG A 214 -41.17 -8.41 -1.02
C ARG A 214 -40.18 -9.13 -0.13
N THR A 215 -39.09 -9.66 -0.69
CA THR A 215 -38.04 -10.35 0.05
C THR A 215 -37.36 -9.43 1.06
N ARG A 216 -37.13 -8.17 0.68
CA ARG A 216 -36.45 -7.17 1.53
C ARG A 216 -37.39 -6.47 2.51
N SER A 217 -38.72 -6.52 2.33
CA SER A 217 -39.69 -5.91 3.24
C SER A 217 -39.65 -6.50 4.66
N GLN A 218 -39.13 -7.72 4.80
CA GLN A 218 -38.91 -8.37 6.10
C GLN A 218 -37.62 -7.92 6.78
N GLN A 219 -36.67 -7.36 6.03
CA GLN A 219 -35.43 -6.82 6.56
C GLN A 219 -35.66 -5.39 7.09
N ARG A 220 -35.04 -5.04 8.21
CA ARG A 220 -35.13 -3.68 8.75
C ARG A 220 -34.34 -2.73 7.84
N HIS A 221 -34.93 -1.57 7.52
CA HIS A 221 -34.28 -0.43 6.84
C HIS A 221 -34.12 -0.48 5.31
N PHE A 222 -34.91 -1.23 4.52
CA PHE A 222 -34.87 -1.10 3.04
C PHE A 222 -35.88 -0.05 2.52
N GLN A 223 -35.40 0.85 1.65
CA GLN A 223 -36.14 1.90 0.99
C GLN A 223 -35.71 1.94 -0.49
N LEU A 224 -36.70 1.87 -1.37
CA LEU A 224 -36.50 1.94 -2.82
C LEU A 224 -37.20 3.18 -3.36
N LEU A 225 -36.45 4.07 -3.98
CA LEU A 225 -36.95 5.23 -4.71
C LEU A 225 -36.91 4.94 -6.20
N ILE A 226 -38.05 5.07 -6.87
CA ILE A 226 -38.17 4.91 -8.33
C ILE A 226 -38.67 6.22 -8.90
N ILE A 227 -37.96 6.75 -9.89
CA ILE A 227 -38.34 7.91 -10.68
C ILE A 227 -38.61 7.40 -12.09
N THR A 228 -39.80 7.66 -12.61
CA THR A 228 -40.17 7.25 -13.96
C THR A 228 -41.28 8.14 -14.53
N HIS A 229 -41.28 8.29 -15.86
CA HIS A 229 -42.38 8.85 -16.64
C HIS A 229 -43.23 7.77 -17.33
N ASP A 230 -42.90 6.49 -17.14
CA ASP A 230 -43.63 5.36 -17.72
C ASP A 230 -44.86 4.99 -16.88
N GLU A 231 -46.04 5.42 -17.33
CA GLU A 231 -47.30 5.18 -16.63
C GLU A 231 -47.66 3.69 -16.54
N ASN A 232 -47.34 2.90 -17.57
CA ASN A 232 -47.61 1.45 -17.58
C ASN A 232 -46.77 0.75 -16.52
N PHE A 233 -45.49 1.13 -16.40
CA PHE A 233 -44.61 0.59 -15.38
C PHE A 233 -45.07 0.95 -13.96
N VAL A 234 -45.54 2.18 -13.74
CA VAL A 234 -46.16 2.57 -12.46
C VAL A 234 -47.39 1.71 -12.19
N GLU A 235 -48.26 1.50 -13.17
CA GLU A 235 -49.46 0.67 -13.01
C GLU A 235 -49.11 -0.77 -12.61
N LEU A 236 -48.11 -1.37 -13.24
CA LEU A 236 -47.63 -2.73 -12.88
C LEU A 236 -47.16 -2.80 -11.41
N LEU A 237 -46.37 -1.81 -10.97
CA LEU A 237 -45.91 -1.75 -9.58
C LEU A 237 -47.06 -1.52 -8.60
N VAL A 238 -48.04 -0.70 -8.96
CA VAL A 238 -49.24 -0.43 -8.15
C VAL A 238 -50.11 -1.69 -8.00
N ARG A 239 -50.31 -2.44 -9.10
CA ARG A 239 -51.12 -3.68 -9.10
C ARG A 239 -50.55 -4.76 -8.18
N SER A 240 -49.24 -4.74 -7.94
CA SER A 240 -48.57 -5.66 -7.01
C SER A 240 -48.95 -5.46 -5.53
N ARG A 241 -49.66 -4.36 -5.21
CA ARG A 241 -50.02 -3.93 -3.84
C ARG A 241 -48.82 -3.64 -2.92
N CYS A 242 -47.62 -3.53 -3.48
CA CYS A 242 -46.42 -3.13 -2.73
C CYS A 242 -46.39 -1.60 -2.51
N ILE A 243 -47.15 -0.83 -3.28
CA ILE A 243 -47.18 0.64 -3.24
C ILE A 243 -48.59 1.11 -2.88
N GLN A 244 -48.70 1.98 -1.87
CA GLN A 244 -49.98 2.58 -1.42
C GLN A 244 -50.17 4.00 -1.96
N ASP A 245 -49.08 4.76 -2.01
CA ASP A 245 -49.03 6.14 -2.46
C ASP A 245 -47.84 6.34 -3.40
N PHE A 246 -47.97 7.24 -4.36
CA PHE A 246 -46.87 7.72 -5.18
C PHE A 246 -46.92 9.24 -5.31
N TYR A 247 -45.82 9.85 -5.74
CA TYR A 247 -45.72 11.29 -5.94
C TYR A 247 -45.65 11.60 -7.43
N ARG A 248 -46.51 12.51 -7.90
CA ARG A 248 -46.50 13.04 -9.25
C ARG A 248 -45.86 14.43 -9.23
N ILE A 249 -44.88 14.63 -10.09
CA ILE A 249 -44.20 15.92 -10.29
C ILE A 249 -44.74 16.54 -11.59
N SER A 250 -45.26 17.76 -11.51
CA SER A 250 -45.80 18.51 -12.66
C SER A 250 -45.35 19.97 -12.66
N LYS A 251 -45.52 20.66 -13.79
CA LYS A 251 -45.32 22.12 -13.89
C LYS A 251 -46.65 22.83 -13.67
N ASN A 252 -46.67 23.80 -12.77
CA ASN A 252 -47.84 24.66 -12.57
C ASN A 252 -47.93 25.76 -13.65
N GLN A 253 -48.95 26.62 -13.57
CA GLN A 253 -49.16 27.70 -14.55
C GLN A 253 -47.98 28.69 -14.62
N ASP A 254 -47.24 28.85 -13.53
CA ASP A 254 -46.06 29.73 -13.42
C ASP A 254 -44.74 29.04 -13.81
N GLN A 255 -44.78 27.84 -14.42
CA GLN A 255 -43.61 27.02 -14.77
C GLN A 255 -42.75 26.55 -13.57
N ASN A 256 -43.29 26.64 -12.35
CA ASN A 256 -42.66 26.09 -11.15
C ASN A 256 -43.00 24.61 -11.01
N SER A 257 -42.07 23.84 -10.43
CA SER A 257 -42.29 22.41 -10.17
C SER A 257 -43.19 22.24 -8.95
N GLU A 258 -44.25 21.47 -9.09
CA GLU A 258 -45.23 21.15 -8.07
C GLU A 258 -45.27 19.64 -7.84
N ILE A 259 -45.34 19.22 -6.57
CA ILE A 259 -45.37 17.81 -6.17
C ILE A 259 -46.74 17.50 -5.58
N THR A 260 -47.46 16.56 -6.19
CA THR A 260 -48.76 16.11 -5.72
C THR A 260 -48.67 14.67 -5.24
N LYS A 261 -49.17 14.38 -4.04
CA LYS A 261 -49.29 13.00 -3.53
C LYS A 261 -50.56 12.37 -4.12
N CYS A 262 -50.41 11.20 -4.75
CA CYS A 262 -51.49 10.41 -5.32
C CYS A 262 -51.67 9.14 -4.48
N SER A 263 -52.86 8.95 -3.91
CA SER A 263 -53.21 7.74 -3.17
C SER A 263 -53.93 6.74 -4.07
N ILE A 264 -53.50 5.49 -4.03
CA ILE A 264 -54.10 4.40 -4.81
C ILE A 264 -55.30 3.90 -4.01
N SER A 265 -56.47 4.49 -4.22
CA SER A 265 -57.72 3.98 -3.66
C SER A 265 -58.01 2.58 -4.23
N SER A 266 -58.48 1.65 -3.39
CA SER A 266 -58.82 0.26 -3.70
C SER A 266 -60.02 0.07 -4.66
N HIS A 267 -60.00 0.73 -5.81
CA HIS A 267 -60.90 0.61 -6.94
C HIS A 267 -59.99 0.69 -8.17
N SER A 268 -59.71 -0.35 -8.94
CA SER A 268 -60.60 -1.35 -9.53
C SER A 268 -59.75 -2.56 -9.96
N VAL A 269 -60.37 -3.74 -9.84
CA VAL A 269 -59.88 -5.07 -10.23
C VAL A 269 -59.52 -5.14 -11.71
#